data_AF-A0A841ISI8-F1
#
_entry.id   AF-A0A841ISI8-F1
#
_cell.length_a   1.000
_cell.length_b   1.000
_cell.length_c   1.000
_cell.angle_alpha   90.00
_cell.angle_beta   90.00
_cell.angle_gamma   90.00
#
_symmetry.space_group_name_H-M   'P 1'
#
loop_
_entity.id
_entity.type
_entity.pdbx_description
1 polymer ?
#
loop_
_entity_poly.entity_id
_entity_poly.type
_entity_poly.pdbx_seq_one_letter_code
_entity_poly.pdbx_strand_id
1 'polypeptide(L)' 'MKLRKIGTTSQDGGCPTLYETDTGDIVVQGDRLTVPEALAQLSDVLAGEEFVVVPRTLLTRFAPKE' A
#
# COMPACT_ATOMS: atom_id res chain seq x y z
N MET A 1 10.75 14.01 2.72
CA MET A 1 10.04 12.81 3.18
C MET A 1 11.06 11.71 3.41
N LYS A 2 11.14 11.21 4.64
CA LYS A 2 11.89 10.00 5.00
C LYS A 2 10.92 8.86 5.21
N LEU A 3 11.31 7.64 4.85
CA LEU A 3 10.47 6.45 5.01
C LEU A 3 11.04 5.53 6.09
N ARG A 4 10.17 5.07 6.98
CA ARG A 4 10.47 4.02 7.96
C ARG A 4 9.65 2.79 7.62
N LYS A 5 10.32 1.65 7.40
CA LYS A 5 9.63 0.36 7.19
C LYS A 5 8.92 -0.05 8.48
N ILE A 6 7.62 -0.28 8.41
CA ILE A 6 6.79 -0.73 9.54
C ILE A 6 6.66 -2.25 9.53
N GLY A 7 6.50 -2.87 8.35
CA GLY A 7 6.33 -4.31 8.26
C GLY A 7 6.17 -4.83 6.85
N THR A 8 6.32 -6.14 6.71
CA THR A 8 6.09 -6.87 5.45
C THR A 8 5.53 -8.25 5.77
N THR A 9 4.67 -8.75 4.88
CA THR A 9 4.21 -10.15 4.90
C THR A 9 4.97 -11.03 3.90
N SER A 10 6.00 -10.48 3.26
CA SER A 10 6.85 -11.22 2.34
C SER A 10 7.93 -11.98 3.10
N GLN A 11 8.04 -13.28 2.84
CA GLN A 11 9.04 -14.13 3.50
C GLN A 11 10.42 -14.10 2.83
N ASP A 12 10.50 -13.66 1.55
CA ASP A 12 11.71 -13.75 0.72
C ASP A 12 12.07 -12.43 0.00
N GLY A 13 11.75 -11.29 0.63
CA GLY A 13 12.22 -9.97 0.17
C GLY A 13 11.39 -9.30 -0.95
N GLY A 14 10.32 -9.93 -1.42
CA GLY A 14 9.35 -9.32 -2.34
C GLY A 14 8.35 -8.34 -1.68
N CYS A 15 7.50 -7.72 -2.49
CA CYS A 15 6.29 -7.03 -2.03
C CYS A 15 5.34 -8.01 -1.31
N PRO A 16 4.49 -7.53 -0.39
CA PRO A 16 4.18 -6.13 -0.10
C PRO A 16 4.82 -5.62 1.21
N THR A 17 5.02 -4.30 1.30
CA THR A 17 5.66 -3.64 2.46
C THR A 17 4.92 -2.37 2.84
N LEU A 18 4.77 -2.14 4.15
CA LEU A 18 4.20 -0.93 4.72
C LEU A 18 5.31 -0.02 5.24
N TYR A 19 5.25 1.26 4.89
CA TYR A 19 6.15 2.30 5.36
C TYR A 19 5.36 3.44 6.00
N GLU A 20 6.00 4.16 6.89
CA GLU A 20 5.53 5.43 7.46
C GLU A 20 6.42 6.56 6.99
N THR A 21 5.83 7.71 6.69
CA THR A 21 6.59 8.95 6.48
C THR A 21 7.03 9.55 7.80
N ASP A 22 7.96 10.50 7.75
CA ASP A 22 8.32 11.35 8.88
C ASP A 22 7.17 12.26 9.37
N THR A 23 6.06 12.35 8.62
CA THR A 23 4.84 13.09 8.98
C THR A 23 3.72 12.20 9.52
N GLY A 24 3.91 10.87 9.55
CA GLY A 24 2.91 9.90 10.01
C GLY A 24 1.99 9.35 8.92
N ASP A 25 2.16 9.77 7.67
CA ASP A 25 1.40 9.23 6.54
C ASP A 25 1.89 7.81 6.19
N ILE A 26 0.98 7.01 5.64
CA ILE A 26 1.27 5.61 5.30
C ILE A 26 1.54 5.46 3.81
N VAL A 27 2.62 4.75 3.49
CA VAL A 27 2.97 4.36 2.13
C VAL A 27 2.93 2.85 2.00
N VAL A 28 2.18 2.37 1.01
CA VAL A 28 1.98 0.95 0.73
C VAL A 28 2.72 0.59 -0.55
N GLN A 29 3.67 -0.35 -0.46
CA GLN A 29 4.32 -0.97 -1.61
C GLN A 29 3.62 -2.30 -1.93
N GLY A 30 3.13 -2.44 -3.16
CA GLY A 30 2.44 -3.62 -3.66
C GLY A 30 2.43 -3.67 -5.19
N ASP A 31 1.65 -4.59 -5.75
CA ASP A 31 1.49 -4.71 -7.20
C ASP A 31 0.43 -3.72 -7.70
N ARG A 32 0.73 -3.02 -8.78
CA ARG A 32 -0.22 -2.08 -9.39
C ARG A 32 -1.47 -2.82 -9.86
N LEU A 33 -2.64 -2.30 -9.55
CA LEU A 33 -3.91 -2.76 -10.12
C LEU A 33 -3.97 -2.32 -11.58
N THR A 34 -3.93 -3.28 -12.50
CA THR A 34 -3.91 -3.03 -13.96
C THR A 34 -5.15 -3.55 -14.68
N VAL A 35 -6.06 -4.23 -13.98
CA VAL A 35 -7.27 -4.82 -14.54
C VAL A 35 -8.27 -3.70 -14.87
N PRO A 36 -8.60 -3.44 -16.15
CA PRO A 36 -9.44 -2.31 -16.55
C PRO A 36 -10.82 -2.33 -15.89
N GLU A 37 -11.43 -3.51 -15.78
CA GLU A 37 -12.75 -3.70 -15.17
C GLU A 37 -12.74 -3.40 -13.66
N ALA A 38 -11.61 -3.61 -12.99
CA ALA A 38 -11.45 -3.26 -11.58
C ALA A 38 -11.19 -1.76 -11.40
N LEU A 39 -10.38 -1.16 -12.28
CA LEU A 39 -10.11 0.27 -12.26
C LEU A 39 -11.38 1.10 -12.49
N ALA A 40 -12.28 0.64 -13.36
CA ALA A 40 -13.57 1.29 -13.61
C ALA A 40 -14.53 1.30 -12.40
N GLN A 41 -14.24 0.52 -11.35
CA GLN A 41 -15.03 0.48 -10.10
C GLN A 41 -14.54 1.49 -9.06
N LEU A 42 -13.39 2.13 -9.28
CA LEU A 42 -12.84 3.14 -8.37
C LEU A 42 -13.63 4.45 -8.49
N SER A 43 -13.82 5.14 -7.36
CA SER A 43 -14.55 6.41 -7.30
C SER A 43 -13.58 7.58 -7.15
N ASP A 44 -13.95 8.74 -7.69
CA ASP A 44 -13.26 10.03 -7.51
C ASP A 44 -11.76 10.04 -7.87
N VAL A 45 -11.36 9.20 -8.84
CA VAL A 45 -9.96 9.06 -9.26
C VAL A 45 -9.42 10.36 -9.84
N LEU A 46 -8.33 10.86 -9.25
CA LEU A 46 -7.64 12.07 -9.66
C LEU A 46 -6.40 11.77 -10.51
N ALA A 47 -5.97 12.78 -11.27
CA ALA A 47 -4.75 12.68 -12.06
C ALA A 47 -3.53 12.47 -11.15
N GLY A 48 -2.75 11.43 -11.44
CA GLY A 48 -1.53 11.07 -10.70
C GLY A 48 -1.74 10.04 -9.58
N GLU A 49 -2.97 9.57 -9.34
CA GLU A 49 -3.23 8.48 -8.41
C GLU A 49 -2.87 7.12 -9.01
N GLU A 50 -2.34 6.25 -8.16
CA GLU A 50 -1.94 4.89 -8.49
C GLU A 50 -2.51 3.93 -7.44
N PHE A 51 -3.04 2.81 -7.89
CA PHE A 51 -3.71 1.85 -7.02
C PHE A 51 -2.87 0.56 -6.95
N VAL A 52 -2.61 0.08 -5.74
CA VAL A 52 -1.88 -1.17 -5.51
C VAL A 52 -2.74 -2.18 -4.77
N VAL A 53 -2.56 -3.45 -5.10
CA VAL A 53 -3.19 -4.57 -4.41
C VAL A 53 -2.21 -5.13 -3.39
N VAL A 54 -2.68 -5.29 -2.15
CA VAL A 54 -1.94 -5.93 -1.07
C VAL A 54 -2.81 -6.93 -0.31
N PRO A 55 -2.24 -8.00 0.27
CA PRO A 55 -2.93 -8.90 1.18
C PRO A 55 -3.44 -8.12 2.39
N ARG A 56 -4.69 -8.38 2.77
CA ARG A 56 -5.32 -7.82 3.99
C ARG A 56 -4.45 -7.99 5.23
N THR A 57 -3.72 -9.10 5.33
CA THR A 57 -2.85 -9.42 6.47
C THR A 57 -1.75 -8.39 6.71
N LEU A 58 -1.29 -7.69 5.67
CA LEU A 58 -0.32 -6.60 5.79
C LEU A 58 -0.87 -5.49 6.68
N LEU A 59 -2.08 -5.02 6.39
CA LEU A 59 -2.73 -3.95 7.15
C LEU A 59 -3.10 -4.42 8.56
N THR A 60 -3.73 -5.58 8.68
CA THR A 60 -4.20 -6.04 10.00
C THR A 60 -3.07 -6.34 10.98
N ARG A 61 -1.86 -6.63 10.50
CA ARG A 61 -0.70 -6.94 11.35
C ARG A 61 0.19 -5.72 11.63
N PHE A 62 0.32 -4.81 10.66
CA PHE A 62 1.35 -3.78 10.71
C PHE A 62 0.83 -2.34 10.61
N ALA A 63 -0.45 -2.12 10.23
CA ALA A 63 -0.99 -0.77 10.23
C ALA A 63 -1.03 -0.20 11.65
N PRO A 64 -0.65 1.08 11.84
CA PRO A 64 -0.87 1.78 13.10
C PRO A 64 -2.35 1.75 13.49
N LYS A 65 -2.62 1.74 14.80
CA LYS A 65 -3.98 1.64 15.36
C LYS A 65 -4.54 2.97 15.88
N GLU A 66 -3.72 4.01 15.85
CA GLU A 66 -4.00 5.36 16.39
C GLU A 66 -3.56 6.41 15.37
#